data_AF-A0A8C6JDS3-F1
#
_entry.id   AF-A0A8C6JDS3-F1
#
_cell.length_a   1.000
_cell.length_b   1.000
_cell.length_c   1.000
_cell.angle_alpha   90.00
_cell.angle_beta   90.00
_cell.angle_gamma   90.00
#
_symmetry.space_group_name_H-M   'P 1'
#
loop_
_entity.id
_entity.type
_entity.pdbx_description
1 polymer ?
#
loop_
_entity_poly.entity_id
_entity_poly.type
_entity_poly.pdbx_seq_one_letter_code
_entity_poly.pdbx_strand_id
1 'polypeptide(L)'
;MQLSNGSVLFGIQALHSWAASPPAREAQAALLSLTCNDTAAEKAADLALCQINADRNEGYVLSLANLSHDSLLPAAGKAPGISSKLL
;
A
#
# COMPACT_ATOMS: atom_id res chain seq x y z
N MET A 1 -33.28 8.41 -6.07
CA MET A 1 -33.22 7.19 -5.24
C MET A 1 -32.83 7.61 -3.82
N GLN A 2 -33.76 7.53 -2.87
CA GLN A 2 -33.49 7.79 -1.44
C GLN A 2 -32.96 6.49 -0.83
N LEU A 3 -31.73 6.49 -0.32
CA LEU A 3 -31.18 5.36 0.44
C LEU A 3 -31.79 5.42 1.85
N SER A 4 -32.54 4.38 2.24
CA SER A 4 -33.13 4.33 3.57
C SER A 4 -32.04 4.12 4.63
N ASN A 5 -32.18 4.79 5.78
CA ASN A 5 -31.22 4.70 6.90
C ASN A 5 -30.96 3.26 7.37
N GLY A 6 -31.93 2.36 7.20
CA GLY A 6 -31.78 0.93 7.54
C GLY A 6 -30.84 0.17 6.60
N SER A 7 -30.80 0.52 5.31
CA SER A 7 -29.89 -0.11 4.33
C SER A 7 -28.43 0.25 4.61
N VAL A 8 -28.19 1.51 4.98
CA VAL A 8 -26.85 1.99 5.34
C VAL A 8 -26.32 1.30 6.60
N LEU A 9 -27.16 1.17 7.63
CA LEU A 9 -26.76 0.53 8.89
C LEU A 9 -26.45 -0.97 8.70
N PHE A 10 -27.23 -1.68 7.89
CA PHE A 10 -26.96 -3.07 7.53
C PHE A 10 -25.61 -3.23 6.81
N GLY A 11 -25.31 -2.32 5.87
CA GLY A 11 -24.01 -2.31 5.19
C GLY A 11 -22.83 -2.13 6.15
N ILE A 12 -22.95 -1.21 7.11
CA ILE A 12 -21.91 -0.97 8.13
C ILE A 12 -21.72 -2.21 9.02
N GLN A 13 -22.82 -2.84 9.46
CA GLN A 13 -22.77 -4.04 10.29
C GLN A 13 -22.11 -5.21 9.54
N ALA A 14 -22.44 -5.38 8.25
CA ALA A 14 -21.85 -6.42 7.41
C ALA A 14 -20.33 -6.20 7.22
N LEU A 15 -19.91 -4.96 6.99
CA LEU A 15 -18.49 -4.60 6.90
C LEU A 15 -17.75 -4.86 8.21
N HIS A 16 -18.36 -4.52 9.35
CA HIS A 16 -17.76 -4.77 10.67
C HIS A 16 -17.60 -6.28 10.94
N SER A 17 -18.62 -7.08 10.60
CA SER A 17 -18.55 -8.55 10.71
C SER A 17 -17.51 -9.16 9.79
N TRP A 18 -17.34 -8.65 8.57
CA TRP A 18 -16.26 -9.07 7.67
C TRP A 18 -14.89 -8.69 8.24
N ALA A 19 -14.68 -7.44 8.67
CA ALA A 19 -13.42 -7.00 9.24
C ALA A 19 -13.02 -7.78 10.51
N ALA A 20 -14.00 -8.25 11.29
CA ALA A 20 -13.80 -9.11 12.45
C ALA A 20 -13.55 -10.59 12.10
N SER A 21 -13.79 -11.00 10.86
CA SER A 21 -13.63 -12.38 10.40
C SER A 21 -12.17 -12.84 10.44
N PRO A 22 -11.89 -14.11 10.81
CA PRO A 22 -10.53 -14.66 10.84
C PRO A 22 -9.70 -14.41 9.56
N PRO A 23 -10.20 -14.71 8.33
CA PRO A 23 -9.44 -14.44 7.10
C PRO A 23 -9.12 -12.96 6.87
N ALA A 24 -9.99 -12.03 7.27
CA ALA A 24 -9.70 -10.60 7.14
C ALA A 24 -8.62 -10.17 8.14
N ARG A 25 -8.69 -10.65 9.38
CA ARG A 25 -7.68 -10.41 10.42
C ARG A 25 -6.33 -11.04 10.06
N GLU A 26 -6.32 -12.23 9.49
CA GLU A 26 -5.11 -12.93 9.05
C GLU A 26 -4.46 -12.24 7.85
N ALA A 27 -5.24 -11.76 6.88
CA ALA A 27 -4.73 -10.95 5.79
C ALA A 27 -4.14 -9.63 6.29
N GLN A 28 -4.79 -8.96 7.24
CA GLN A 28 -4.25 -7.76 7.89
C GLN A 28 -2.97 -8.06 8.68
N ALA A 29 -2.94 -9.17 9.43
CA ALA A 29 -1.75 -9.60 10.16
C ALA A 29 -0.60 -9.98 9.21
N ALA A 30 -0.88 -10.60 8.07
CA ALA A 30 0.11 -10.92 7.05
C ALA A 30 0.67 -9.65 6.39
N LEU A 31 -0.18 -8.66 6.11
CA LEU A 31 0.26 -7.34 5.63
C LEU A 31 1.10 -6.60 6.68
N LEU A 32 0.70 -6.64 7.96
CA LEU A 32 1.45 -6.05 9.07
C LEU A 32 2.75 -6.82 9.39
N SER A 33 2.79 -8.10 9.06
CA SER A 33 3.97 -8.96 9.18
C SER A 33 4.89 -8.87 7.95
N LEU A 34 4.49 -8.12 6.91
CA LEU A 34 5.34 -7.93 5.74
C LEU A 34 6.52 -7.04 6.14
N THR A 35 7.63 -7.71 6.43
CA THR A 35 8.87 -7.01 6.76
C THR A 35 9.43 -6.35 5.51
N CYS A 36 10.02 -5.16 5.64
CA CYS A 36 10.69 -4.47 4.53
C CYS A 36 11.87 -5.26 3.92
N ASN A 37 12.32 -6.33 4.58
CA ASN A 37 13.37 -7.23 4.11
C ASN A 37 12.80 -8.48 3.40
N ASP A 38 11.49 -8.52 3.15
CA ASP A 38 10.87 -9.60 2.40
C ASP A 38 11.26 -9.50 0.92
N THR A 39 11.81 -10.59 0.37
CA THR A 39 12.23 -10.67 -1.04
C THR A 39 11.09 -10.31 -2.00
N ALA A 40 9.84 -10.64 -1.67
CA ALA A 40 8.69 -10.27 -2.49
C ALA A 40 8.41 -8.75 -2.44
N ALA A 41 8.63 -8.11 -1.29
CA ALA A 41 8.53 -6.65 -1.17
C ALA A 41 9.60 -5.93 -1.99
N GLU A 42 10.83 -6.43 -2.01
CA GLU A 42 11.91 -5.91 -2.86
C GLU A 42 11.57 -6.04 -4.35
N LYS A 43 11.09 -7.22 -4.78
CA LYS A 43 10.68 -7.44 -6.18
C LYS A 43 9.50 -6.55 -6.60
N ALA A 44 8.54 -6.32 -5.70
CA ALA A 44 7.43 -5.41 -5.97
C ALA A 44 7.92 -3.97 -6.13
N ALA A 45 8.87 -3.53 -5.30
CA ALA A 45 9.46 -2.21 -5.39
C ALA A 45 10.30 -2.01 -6.66
N ASP A 46 11.09 -3.01 -7.07
CA ASP A 46 11.82 -3.01 -8.34
C ASP A 46 10.86 -2.84 -9.52
N LEU A 47 9.74 -3.60 -9.52
CA LEU A 47 8.74 -3.50 -10.58
C LEU A 47 8.08 -2.11 -10.63
N ALA A 48 7.79 -1.52 -9.47
CA ALA A 48 7.24 -0.17 -9.39
C ALA A 48 8.24 0.88 -9.89
N LEU A 49 9.52 0.76 -9.54
CA LEU A 49 10.58 1.64 -10.03
C LEU A 49 10.78 1.53 -11.55
N CYS A 50 10.74 0.33 -12.12
CA CYS A 50 10.78 0.12 -13.56
C CYS A 50 9.63 0.86 -14.27
N GLN A 51 8.41 0.79 -13.71
CA GLN A 51 7.25 1.50 -14.27
C GLN A 51 7.42 3.02 -14.17
N ILE A 52 7.85 3.54 -13.02
CA ILE A 52 8.07 4.98 -12.83
C ILE A 52 9.15 5.51 -13.78
N ASN A 53 10.25 4.77 -13.94
CA ASN A 53 11.33 5.13 -14.85
C ASN A 53 10.90 5.04 -16.33
N ALA A 54 9.97 4.15 -16.69
CA ALA A 54 9.43 4.04 -18.04
C ALA A 54 8.41 5.14 -18.37
N ASP A 55 7.61 5.57 -17.37
CA ASP A 55 6.62 6.63 -17.52
C ASP A 55 7.26 8.03 -17.55
N ARG A 56 8.38 8.21 -16.84
CA ARG A 56 9.13 9.47 -16.84
C ARG A 56 9.92 9.65 -18.13
N ASN A 57 9.57 10.68 -18.89
CA ASN A 57 10.28 11.04 -20.12
C ASN A 57 11.51 11.95 -19.89
N GLU A 58 11.71 12.46 -18.67
CA GLU A 58 12.73 13.46 -18.36
C GLU A 58 13.39 13.25 -16.97
N GLY A 59 14.68 13.57 -16.87
CA GLY A 59 15.49 13.51 -15.64
C GLY A 59 16.25 12.19 -15.42
N TYR A 60 16.77 12.00 -14.20
CA TYR A 60 17.62 10.84 -13.87
C TYR A 60 16.82 9.56 -13.63
N VAL A 61 17.48 8.42 -13.93
CA VAL A 61 17.00 7.07 -13.59
C VAL A 61 17.00 6.91 -12.07
N LEU A 62 15.85 6.51 -11.53
CA LEU A 62 15.70 6.26 -10.11
C LEU A 62 16.21 4.88 -9.73
N SER A 63 16.85 4.78 -8.57
CA SER A 63 17.27 3.53 -7.94
C SER A 63 16.67 3.39 -6.55
N LEU A 64 16.37 2.16 -6.13
CA LEU A 64 15.85 1.88 -4.79
C LEU A 64 16.94 2.18 -3.74
N ALA A 65 16.59 2.99 -2.73
CA ALA A 65 17.51 3.31 -1.63
C ALA A 65 17.14 2.58 -0.32
N ASN A 66 15.85 2.52 0.00
CA ASN A 66 15.33 1.74 1.11
C ASN A 66 13.86 1.35 0.87
N LEU A 67 13.40 0.38 1.66
CA LEU A 67 11.99 0.05 1.79
C LEU A 67 11.57 0.43 3.20
N SER A 68 10.62 1.35 3.29
CA SER A 68 9.97 1.73 4.55
C SER A 68 8.50 1.36 4.49
N HIS A 69 8.05 0.54 5.43
CA HIS A 69 6.64 0.21 5.57
C HIS A 69 5.93 1.41 6.23
N ASP A 70 5.08 2.10 5.47
CA ASP A 70 4.13 3.05 6.05
C ASP A 70 2.84 2.29 6.32
N SER A 71 2.70 1.78 7.53
CA SER A 71 1.46 1.16 8.00
C SER A 71 0.38 2.24 8.04
N LEU A 72 -0.61 2.12 7.15
CA LEU A 72 -1.80 2.95 6.99
C LEU A 72 -2.25 3.62 8.31
N LEU A 73 -1.72 4.82 8.57
CA LEU A 73 -2.28 5.83 9.45
C LEU A 73 -2.62 7.05 8.58
N PRO A 74 -3.66 7.82 8.93
CA PRO A 74 -4.27 8.77 8.00
C PRO A 74 -3.29 9.89 7.63
N ALA A 75 -2.98 9.96 6.33
CA ALA A 75 -2.50 11.13 5.60
C ALA A 75 -1.64 12.12 6.40
N ALA A 76 -0.38 11.75 6.67
CA ALA A 76 0.67 12.71 7.02
C ALA A 76 1.89 12.53 6.09
N GLY A 77 1.68 12.81 4.80
CA GLY A 77 2.67 13.36 3.87
C GLY A 77 4.12 12.86 3.94
N LYS A 78 4.38 11.55 4.05
CA LYS A 78 5.75 11.03 3.92
C LYS A 78 5.89 10.19 2.66
N ALA A 79 6.42 10.82 1.62
CA ALA A 79 6.74 10.15 0.36
C ALA A 79 7.88 9.13 0.55
N PRO A 80 7.86 7.99 -0.17
CA PRO A 80 8.98 7.05 -0.19
C PRO A 80 10.27 7.75 -0.66
N GLY A 81 11.37 7.54 0.06
CA GLY A 81 12.67 8.15 -0.23
C GLY A 81 13.33 7.52 -1.44
N ILE A 82 13.08 8.06 -2.64
CA ILE A 82 13.79 7.69 -3.87
C ILE A 82 15.10 8.47 -3.98
N SER A 83 16.20 7.78 -4.32
CA SER A 83 17.49 8.42 -4.60
C SER A 83 17.78 8.39 -6.10
N SER A 84 18.22 9.53 -6.64
CA SER A 84 18.57 9.68 -8.06
C SER A 84 20.07 9.44 -8.24
N LYS A 85 20.46 8.62 -9.23
CA LYS A 85 21.85 8.50 -9.67
C LYS A 85 22.02 9.03 -11.10
N LEU A 86 23.09 9.78 -11.31
CA LEU A 86 23.58 10.17 -12.64
C LEU A 86 24.14 8.91 -13.31
N LEU A 87 23.74 8.65 -14.57
CA LEU A 87 24.38 7.66 -15.43
C LEU A 87 25.27 8.41 -16.43
#